data_AF-A0A0G1N7R4-F1
#
_entry.id   AF-A0A0G1N7R4-F1
#
_cell.length_a   1.000
_cell.length_b   1.000
_cell.length_c   1.000
_cell.angle_alpha   90.00
_cell.angle_beta   90.00
_cell.angle_gamma   90.00
#
_symmetry.space_group_name_H-M   'P 1'
#
loop_
_entity.id
_entity.type
_entity.pdbx_description
1 polymer ?
#
loop_
_entity_poly.entity_id
_entity_poly.type
_entity_poly.pdbx_seq_one_letter_code
_entity_poly.pdbx_strand_id
1 'polypeptide(L)'
;MENKPLLHLFEENELNISKLYAIYAEKIPAKESFWSRLSSEEAAHAINVSEGKHATDSEAPVVENKFSRGIIRYVMDFVLEEIHKAHNYEVSHREALCTALRIERSMLEKKCFDIFTPSSETVKNVLCRLNNETERHIEILLQEMKRNKFALEKQEA
;
A
#
# COMPACT_ATOMS: atom_id res chain seq x y z
N MET A 1 14.34 -17.46 -0.09
CA MET A 1 13.00 -16.83 -0.19
C MET A 1 12.74 -16.29 -1.62
N GLU A 2 12.96 -17.08 -2.68
CA GLU A 2 12.88 -16.58 -4.07
C GLU A 2 11.62 -17.00 -4.86
N ASN A 3 10.72 -17.81 -4.29
CA ASN A 3 9.62 -18.44 -5.05
C ASN A 3 8.19 -18.07 -4.60
N LYS A 4 7.98 -16.97 -3.85
CA LYS A 4 6.61 -16.54 -3.48
C LYS A 4 5.90 -15.92 -4.70
N PRO A 5 4.65 -16.32 -5.04
CA PRO A 5 3.88 -15.69 -6.10
C PRO A 5 3.74 -14.19 -5.90
N LEU A 6 3.72 -13.42 -6.97
CA LEU A 6 3.71 -11.96 -6.94
C LEU A 6 2.49 -11.39 -6.22
N LEU A 7 1.32 -11.98 -6.41
CA LEU A 7 0.10 -11.60 -5.67
C LEU A 7 0.25 -11.80 -4.16
N HIS A 8 1.05 -12.77 -3.72
CA HIS A 8 1.34 -12.94 -2.31
C HIS A 8 2.25 -11.84 -1.77
N LEU A 9 3.20 -11.34 -2.59
CA LEU A 9 3.97 -10.15 -2.21
C LEU A 9 3.10 -8.90 -2.11
N PHE A 10 2.06 -8.77 -2.95
CA PHE A 10 1.08 -7.71 -2.79
C PHE A 10 0.29 -7.83 -1.51
N GLU A 11 -0.32 -9.00 -1.29
CA GLU A 11 -1.08 -9.29 -0.07
C GLU A 11 -0.25 -8.97 1.19
N GLU A 12 1.02 -9.41 1.22
CA GLU A 12 1.94 -9.08 2.33
C GLU A 12 2.22 -7.58 2.44
N ASN A 13 2.41 -6.89 1.32
CA ASN A 13 2.62 -5.45 1.31
C ASN A 13 1.40 -4.67 1.84
N GLU A 14 0.19 -4.98 1.36
CA GLU A 14 -1.06 -4.36 1.84
C GLU A 14 -1.26 -4.58 3.35
N LEU A 15 -0.98 -5.79 3.86
CA LEU A 15 -1.01 -6.08 5.30
C LEU A 15 0.03 -5.28 6.08
N ASN A 16 1.23 -5.10 5.54
CA ASN A 16 2.27 -4.29 6.17
C ASN A 16 1.86 -2.82 6.22
N ILE A 17 1.28 -2.27 5.14
CA ILE A 17 0.76 -0.90 5.12
C ILE A 17 -0.37 -0.74 6.13
N SER A 18 -1.33 -1.69 6.15
CA SER A 18 -2.39 -1.74 7.15
C SER A 18 -1.85 -1.69 8.58
N LYS A 19 -0.81 -2.49 8.88
CA LYS A 19 -0.14 -2.51 10.17
C LYS A 19 0.53 -1.18 10.50
N LEU A 20 1.22 -0.56 9.54
CA LEU A 20 1.82 0.76 9.73
C LEU A 20 0.77 1.81 10.09
N TYR A 21 -0.35 1.83 9.38
CA TYR A 21 -1.45 2.76 9.65
C TYR A 21 -2.13 2.48 11.00
N ALA A 22 -2.24 1.23 11.43
CA ALA A 22 -2.70 0.89 12.78
C ALA A 22 -1.76 1.46 13.85
N ILE A 23 -0.44 1.36 13.66
CA ILE A 23 0.54 1.95 14.59
C ILE A 23 0.39 3.47 14.66
N TYR A 24 0.14 4.14 13.53
CA TYR A 24 -0.15 5.57 13.52
C TYR A 24 -1.43 5.93 14.27
N ALA A 25 -2.47 5.09 14.20
CA ALA A 25 -3.69 5.28 14.98
C ALA A 25 -3.42 5.22 16.49
N GLU A 26 -2.60 4.25 16.93
CA GLU A 26 -2.21 4.10 18.33
C GLU A 26 -1.31 5.26 18.82
N LYS A 27 -0.33 5.66 18.01
CA LYS A 27 0.68 6.67 18.37
C LYS A 27 0.16 8.10 18.26
N ILE A 28 -0.90 8.34 17.49
CA ILE A 28 -1.49 9.66 17.27
C ILE A 28 -2.99 9.62 17.65
N PRO A 29 -3.34 9.56 18.96
CA PRO A 29 -4.74 9.37 19.39
C PRO A 29 -5.71 10.43 18.85
N ALA A 30 -5.25 11.67 18.66
CA ALA A 30 -6.05 12.75 18.08
C ALA A 30 -6.48 12.50 16.61
N LYS A 31 -5.88 11.51 15.95
CA LYS A 31 -6.13 11.11 14.56
C LYS A 31 -6.43 9.61 14.44
N GLU A 32 -6.75 8.94 15.55
CA GLU A 32 -7.04 7.51 15.60
C GLU A 32 -8.05 7.09 14.53
N SER A 33 -9.24 7.71 14.50
CA SER A 33 -10.30 7.33 13.56
C SER A 33 -9.89 7.49 12.08
N PHE A 34 -9.01 8.45 11.78
CA PHE A 34 -8.50 8.66 10.42
C PHE A 34 -7.60 7.50 10.00
N TRP A 35 -6.63 7.15 10.86
CA TRP A 35 -5.65 6.11 10.59
C TRP A 35 -6.25 4.70 10.68
N SER A 36 -7.14 4.43 11.63
CA SER A 36 -7.85 3.15 11.76
C SER A 36 -8.72 2.86 10.53
N ARG A 37 -9.32 3.91 9.93
CA ARG A 37 -10.06 3.75 8.68
C ARG A 37 -9.14 3.32 7.53
N LEU A 38 -8.04 4.04 7.29
CA LEU A 38 -7.08 3.67 6.24
C LEU A 38 -6.50 2.28 6.48
N SER A 39 -6.11 1.96 7.72
CA SER A 39 -5.65 0.63 8.11
C SER A 39 -6.64 -0.49 7.74
N SER A 40 -7.94 -0.26 7.99
CA SER A 40 -8.99 -1.22 7.66
C SER A 40 -9.20 -1.37 6.15
N GLU A 41 -9.08 -0.27 5.40
CA GLU A 41 -9.15 -0.26 3.93
C GLU A 41 -8.00 -1.10 3.33
N GLU A 42 -6.77 -0.96 3.81
CA GLU A 42 -5.63 -1.78 3.35
C GLU A 42 -5.74 -3.27 3.75
N ALA A 43 -6.30 -3.56 4.93
CA ALA A 43 -6.58 -4.95 5.31
C ALA A 43 -7.60 -5.59 4.36
N ALA A 44 -8.61 -4.82 3.92
CA ALA A 44 -9.58 -5.28 2.93
C ALA A 44 -8.95 -5.47 1.54
N HIS A 45 -7.95 -4.67 1.18
CA HIS A 45 -7.16 -4.87 -0.04
C HIS A 45 -6.45 -6.22 -0.04
N ALA A 46 -5.77 -6.57 1.04
CA ALA A 46 -5.11 -7.87 1.19
C ALA A 46 -6.11 -9.04 1.01
N ILE A 47 -7.30 -8.93 1.61
CA ILE A 47 -8.37 -9.94 1.46
C ILE A 47 -8.79 -10.06 0.00
N ASN A 48 -9.05 -8.95 -0.70
CA ASN A 48 -9.46 -8.96 -2.11
C ASN A 48 -8.39 -9.61 -3.02
N VAL A 49 -7.11 -9.38 -2.74
CA VAL A 49 -5.98 -10.02 -3.46
C VAL A 49 -5.99 -11.53 -3.22
N SER A 50 -6.18 -11.94 -1.97
CA SER A 50 -6.24 -13.35 -1.57
C SER A 50 -7.43 -14.07 -2.23
N GLU A 51 -8.61 -13.46 -2.23
CA GLU A 51 -9.80 -13.99 -2.90
C GLU A 51 -9.64 -14.07 -4.42
N GLY A 52 -9.05 -13.04 -5.04
CA GLY A 52 -8.75 -13.03 -6.47
C GLY A 52 -7.82 -14.16 -6.90
N LYS A 53 -6.88 -14.55 -6.03
CA LYS A 53 -6.01 -15.72 -6.23
C LYS A 53 -6.78 -17.04 -6.14
N HIS A 54 -7.69 -17.18 -5.19
CA HIS A 54 -8.48 -18.40 -5.02
C HIS A 54 -9.54 -18.59 -6.11
N ALA A 55 -9.98 -17.50 -6.75
CA ALA A 55 -10.99 -17.51 -7.80
C ALA A 55 -10.44 -17.89 -9.19
N THR A 56 -9.16 -18.24 -9.32
CA THR A 56 -8.56 -18.67 -10.59
C THR A 56 -7.85 -20.01 -10.45
N ASP A 57 -8.19 -20.95 -11.35
CA ASP A 57 -7.53 -22.26 -11.45
C ASP A 57 -6.12 -22.20 -12.05
N SER A 58 -5.60 -20.99 -12.33
CA SER A 58 -4.27 -20.78 -12.89
C SER A 58 -3.21 -20.85 -11.79
N GLU A 59 -2.21 -21.72 -11.95
CA GLU A 59 -1.02 -21.73 -11.08
C GLU A 59 -0.20 -20.43 -11.18
N ALA A 60 -0.40 -19.66 -12.26
CA ALA A 60 0.24 -18.37 -12.50
C ALA A 60 -0.82 -17.28 -12.83
N PRO A 61 -1.48 -16.69 -11.83
CA PRO A 61 -2.57 -15.72 -12.01
C PRO A 61 -2.12 -14.39 -12.64
N VAL A 62 -0.81 -14.14 -12.63
CA VAL A 62 -0.17 -12.96 -13.23
C VAL A 62 1.10 -13.41 -13.93
N VAL A 63 1.37 -12.89 -15.13
CA VAL A 63 2.67 -13.09 -15.78
C VAL A 63 3.70 -12.27 -15.01
N GLU A 64 4.53 -12.95 -14.25
CA GLU A 64 5.56 -12.30 -13.45
C GLU A 64 6.74 -11.87 -14.32
N ASN A 65 7.21 -10.62 -14.14
CA ASN A 65 8.52 -10.21 -14.61
C ASN A 65 9.37 -9.73 -13.41
N LYS A 66 10.70 -9.82 -13.55
CA LYS A 66 11.65 -9.45 -12.48
C LYS A 66 11.54 -7.98 -12.06
N PHE A 67 11.07 -7.12 -12.96
CA PHE A 67 10.90 -5.69 -12.73
C PHE A 67 9.76 -5.42 -11.75
N SER A 68 8.58 -6.01 -11.96
CA SER A 68 7.43 -5.83 -11.07
C SER A 68 7.68 -6.38 -9.66
N ARG A 69 8.36 -7.52 -9.55
CA ARG A 69 8.78 -8.08 -8.25
C ARG A 69 9.75 -7.17 -7.51
N GLY A 70 10.71 -6.58 -8.22
CA GLY A 70 11.67 -5.64 -7.64
C GLY A 70 11.01 -4.40 -7.05
N ILE A 71 9.99 -3.88 -7.74
CA ILE A 71 9.23 -2.70 -7.28
C ILE A 71 8.46 -2.99 -5.99
N ILE A 72 7.67 -4.07 -5.94
CA ILE A 72 6.87 -4.39 -4.74
C ILE A 72 7.79 -4.64 -3.54
N ARG A 73 8.93 -5.33 -3.77
CA ARG A 73 9.93 -5.52 -2.72
C ARG A 73 10.49 -4.20 -2.22
N TYR A 74 10.83 -3.28 -3.11
CA TYR A 74 11.33 -1.97 -2.72
C TYR A 74 10.33 -1.20 -1.84
N VAL A 75 9.04 -1.21 -2.21
CA VAL A 75 8.00 -0.57 -1.38
C VAL A 75 7.82 -1.30 -0.05
N MET A 76 7.77 -2.63 -0.08
CA MET A 76 7.60 -3.44 1.13
C MET A 76 8.76 -3.27 2.11
N ASP A 77 10.00 -3.25 1.63
CA ASP A 77 11.18 -3.03 2.46
C ASP A 77 11.12 -1.64 3.12
N PHE A 78 10.72 -0.60 2.36
CA PHE A 78 10.50 0.74 2.90
C PHE A 78 9.39 0.74 3.98
N VAL A 79 8.26 0.08 3.75
CA VAL A 79 7.17 -0.01 4.74
C VAL A 79 7.64 -0.71 6.03
N LEU A 80 8.39 -1.80 5.91
CA LEU A 80 8.93 -2.53 7.06
C LEU A 80 9.91 -1.66 7.87
N GLU A 81 10.73 -0.85 7.22
CA GLU A 81 11.57 0.14 7.90
C GLU A 81 10.74 1.19 8.65
N GLU A 82 9.68 1.70 8.03
CA GLU A 82 8.80 2.69 8.66
C GLU A 82 8.00 2.11 9.84
N ILE A 83 7.60 0.83 9.78
CA ILE A 83 7.02 0.10 10.93
C ILE A 83 8.02 0.05 12.09
N HIS A 84 9.28 -0.32 11.81
CA HIS A 84 10.32 -0.33 12.85
C HIS A 84 10.53 1.07 13.43
N LYS A 85 10.54 2.12 12.61
CA LYS A 85 10.68 3.49 13.11
C LYS A 85 9.48 3.91 13.98
N ALA A 86 8.25 3.66 13.51
CA ALA A 86 7.04 4.03 14.22
C ALA A 86 6.86 3.31 15.57
N HIS A 87 7.37 2.08 15.70
CA HIS A 87 7.42 1.40 16.99
C HIS A 87 8.41 2.05 17.96
N ASN A 88 9.62 2.37 17.49
CA ASN A 88 10.74 2.77 18.35
C ASN A 88 10.84 4.28 18.62
N TYR A 89 10.21 5.11 17.80
CA TYR A 89 10.29 6.56 17.89
C TYR A 89 8.91 7.21 17.93
N GLU A 90 8.84 8.46 18.39
CA GLU A 90 7.65 9.27 18.22
C GLU A 90 7.47 9.64 16.75
N VAL A 91 6.21 9.68 16.30
CA VAL A 91 5.86 10.04 14.93
C VAL A 91 4.79 11.12 14.99
N SER A 92 5.09 12.29 14.43
CA SER A 92 4.09 13.34 14.29
C SER A 92 3.09 13.00 13.19
N HIS A 93 1.88 13.58 13.27
CA HIS A 93 0.88 13.40 12.22
C HIS A 93 1.37 13.85 10.84
N ARG A 94 2.20 14.90 10.78
CA ARG A 94 2.78 15.36 9.52
C ARG A 94 3.71 14.32 8.92
N GLU A 95 4.61 13.75 9.71
CA GLU A 95 5.54 12.72 9.26
C GLU A 95 4.79 11.47 8.78
N ALA A 96 3.80 11.01 9.55
CA ALA A 96 2.94 9.90 9.15
C ALA A 96 2.25 10.14 7.80
N LEU A 97 1.70 11.34 7.57
CA LEU A 97 1.09 11.71 6.28
C LEU A 97 2.11 11.76 5.14
N CYS A 98 3.30 12.30 5.37
CA CYS A 98 4.38 12.31 4.37
C CYS A 98 4.81 10.89 3.98
N THR A 99 4.99 10.02 4.98
CA THR A 99 5.35 8.61 4.77
C THR A 99 4.24 7.87 4.03
N ALA A 100 2.98 7.99 4.45
CA ALA A 100 1.83 7.38 3.77
C ALA A 100 1.74 7.84 2.31
N LEU A 101 1.84 9.15 2.03
CA LEU A 101 1.84 9.67 0.66
C LEU A 101 2.98 9.12 -0.19
N ARG A 102 4.17 8.94 0.40
CA ARG A 102 5.30 8.31 -0.30
C ARG A 102 5.00 6.86 -0.67
N ILE A 103 4.39 6.10 0.23
CA ILE A 103 4.00 4.70 0.00
C ILE A 103 3.00 4.63 -1.16
N GLU A 104 1.86 5.33 -1.05
CA GLU A 104 0.79 5.26 -2.05
C GLU A 104 1.27 5.73 -3.43
N ARG A 105 2.04 6.83 -3.49
CA ARG A 105 2.61 7.32 -4.75
C ARG A 105 3.61 6.33 -5.34
N SER A 106 4.43 5.68 -4.54
CA SER A 106 5.39 4.68 -5.03
C SER A 106 4.67 3.51 -5.72
N MET A 107 3.47 3.16 -5.24
CA MET A 107 2.64 2.13 -5.86
C MET A 107 2.10 2.58 -7.23
N LEU A 108 1.72 3.85 -7.39
CA LEU A 108 1.21 4.39 -8.67
C LEU A 108 2.32 4.76 -9.68
N GLU A 109 3.38 5.46 -9.24
CA GLU A 109 4.43 5.99 -10.12
C GLU A 109 5.21 4.89 -10.83
N LYS A 110 5.39 3.76 -10.15
CA LYS A 110 6.04 2.59 -10.74
C LYS A 110 5.11 1.80 -11.66
N LYS A 111 3.90 2.33 -11.89
CA LYS A 111 2.81 1.70 -12.62
C LYS A 111 2.65 0.25 -12.20
N CYS A 112 2.72 0.00 -10.88
CA CYS A 112 2.70 -1.34 -10.34
C CYS A 112 1.59 -2.13 -11.00
N PHE A 113 0.40 -1.55 -11.11
CA PHE A 113 -0.77 -2.19 -11.67
C PHE A 113 -0.74 -2.40 -13.20
N ASP A 114 -0.12 -1.49 -13.97
CA ASP A 114 -0.05 -1.60 -15.44
C ASP A 114 1.00 -2.62 -15.93
N ILE A 115 2.04 -2.86 -15.13
CA ILE A 115 3.08 -3.85 -15.48
C ILE A 115 2.64 -5.29 -15.24
N PHE A 116 1.44 -5.50 -14.69
CA PHE A 116 0.84 -6.83 -14.59
C PHE A 116 0.06 -7.15 -15.85
N THR A 117 0.37 -8.31 -16.42
CA THR A 117 -0.52 -8.94 -17.39
C THR A 117 -1.38 -9.95 -16.63
N PRO A 118 -2.64 -9.59 -16.28
CA PRO A 118 -3.53 -10.50 -15.57
C PRO A 118 -3.86 -11.71 -16.45
N SER A 119 -3.83 -12.92 -15.88
CA SER A 119 -4.17 -14.13 -16.63
C SER A 119 -5.69 -14.39 -16.68
N SER A 120 -6.50 -13.59 -15.96
CA SER A 120 -7.96 -13.70 -15.91
C SER A 120 -8.62 -12.34 -15.67
N GLU A 121 -9.89 -12.19 -16.08
CA GLU A 121 -10.65 -10.95 -15.85
C GLU A 121 -10.87 -10.69 -14.35
N THR A 122 -10.97 -11.74 -13.54
CA THR A 122 -11.07 -11.62 -12.07
C THR A 122 -9.85 -10.91 -11.48
N VAL A 123 -8.65 -11.36 -11.84
CA VAL A 123 -7.40 -10.75 -11.34
C VAL A 123 -7.25 -9.32 -11.87
N LYS A 124 -7.62 -9.09 -13.13
CA LYS A 124 -7.64 -7.74 -13.71
C LYS A 124 -8.54 -6.79 -12.92
N ASN A 125 -9.76 -7.22 -12.59
CA ASN A 125 -10.70 -6.39 -11.81
C ASN A 125 -10.18 -6.08 -10.41
N VAL A 126 -9.52 -7.03 -9.75
CA VAL A 126 -8.86 -6.80 -8.45
C VAL A 126 -7.76 -5.74 -8.59
N LEU A 127 -6.88 -5.86 -9.58
CA LEU A 127 -5.79 -4.90 -9.81
C LEU A 127 -6.31 -3.50 -10.17
N CYS A 128 -7.34 -3.40 -11.01
CA CYS A 128 -7.97 -2.12 -11.34
C CYS A 128 -8.62 -1.47 -10.10
N ARG A 129 -9.29 -2.28 -9.26
CA ARG A 129 -9.87 -1.77 -8.02
C ARG A 129 -8.80 -1.25 -7.07
N LEU A 130 -7.72 -2.00 -6.87
CA LEU A 130 -6.59 -1.56 -6.03
C LEU A 130 -6.00 -0.24 -6.53
N ASN A 131 -5.77 -0.10 -7.84
CA ASN A 131 -5.28 1.15 -8.40
C ASN A 131 -6.18 2.34 -8.06
N ASN A 132 -7.51 2.20 -8.24
CA ASN A 132 -8.46 3.26 -7.94
C ASN A 132 -8.54 3.59 -6.44
N GLU A 133 -8.46 2.59 -5.57
CA GLU A 133 -8.48 2.81 -4.12
C GLU A 133 -7.18 3.47 -3.64
N THR A 134 -6.01 3.08 -4.16
CA THR A 134 -4.72 3.76 -3.92
C THR A 134 -4.77 5.22 -4.36
N GLU A 135 -5.34 5.53 -5.54
CA GLU A 135 -5.56 6.91 -5.97
C GLU A 135 -6.46 7.68 -4.98
N ARG A 136 -7.55 7.07 -4.53
CA ARG A 136 -8.43 7.65 -3.49
C ARG A 136 -7.69 7.89 -2.17
N HIS A 137 -6.81 7.00 -1.75
CA HIS A 137 -6.01 7.17 -0.54
C HIS A 137 -5.09 8.39 -0.64
N ILE A 138 -4.42 8.59 -1.79
CA ILE A 138 -3.62 9.80 -2.03
C ILE A 138 -4.47 11.06 -1.89
N GLU A 139 -5.67 11.09 -2.47
CA GLU A 139 -6.56 12.24 -2.34
C GLU A 139 -6.95 12.52 -0.89
N ILE A 140 -7.29 11.47 -0.13
CA ILE A 140 -7.62 11.57 1.29
C ILE A 140 -6.44 12.12 2.10
N LEU A 141 -5.24 11.59 1.87
CA LEU A 141 -4.02 12.02 2.56
C LEU A 141 -3.67 13.48 2.23
N LEU A 142 -3.80 13.89 0.96
CA LEU A 142 -3.57 15.28 0.54
C LEU A 142 -4.61 16.24 1.15
N GLN A 143 -5.87 15.83 1.22
CA GLN A 143 -6.92 16.60 1.89
C GLN A 143 -6.61 16.76 3.38
N GLU A 144 -6.15 15.71 4.05
CA GLU A 144 -5.78 15.76 5.46
C GLU A 144 -4.55 16.66 5.68
N MET A 145 -3.53 16.61 4.82
CA MET A 145 -2.41 17.56 4.86
C MET A 145 -2.89 19.01 4.74
N LYS A 146 -3.81 19.28 3.80
CA LYS A 146 -4.39 20.62 3.60
C LYS A 146 -5.18 21.11 4.82
N ARG A 147 -6.00 20.24 5.42
CA ARG A 147 -6.78 20.56 6.63
C ARG A 147 -5.90 20.95 7.81
N ASN A 148 -4.76 20.27 7.95
CA ASN A 148 -3.79 20.55 9.02
C ASN A 148 -2.76 21.64 8.62
N LYS A 149 -2.90 22.25 7.43
CA LYS A 149 -2.00 23.30 6.88
C LYS A 149 -0.53 22.87 6.79
N PHE A 150 -0.28 21.58 6.57
CA PHE A 150 1.07 21.08 6.37
C PHE A 150 1.55 21.38 4.95
N ALA A 151 2.78 21.88 4.82
CA ALA A 151 3.41 22.06 3.52
C ALA A 151 3.73 20.69 2.89
N LEU A 152 3.36 20.53 1.62
CA LEU A 152 3.78 19.40 0.78
C LEU A 152 5.26 19.59 0.45
N GLU A 153 6.12 18.71 0.98
CA GLU A 153 7.50 18.65 0.50
C GLU A 153 7.51 18.10 -0.93
N LYS A 154 8.32 18.71 -1.80
CA LYS A 154 8.60 18.13 -3.11
C LYS A 154 9.41 16.86 -2.86
N GLN A 155 8.86 15.71 -3.20
CA GLN A 155 9.61 14.46 -3.19
C GLN A 155 10.63 14.53 -4.33
N GLU A 156 11.92 14.54 -3.99
CA GLU A 156 12.99 14.31 -4.98
C GLU A 156 12.99 12.81 -5.33
N ALA A 157 13.02 12.55 -6.64
CA ALA A 157 12.92 11.22 -7.24
C ALA A 157 14.19 10.38 -7.07
#